data_AF-A0A6A4GZ30-F1
#
_entry.id   AF-A0A6A4GZ30-F1
#
_cell.length_a   1.000
_cell.length_b   1.000
_cell.length_c   1.000
_cell.angle_alpha   90.00
_cell.angle_beta   90.00
_cell.angle_gamma   90.00
#
_symmetry.space_group_name_H-M   'P 1'
#
loop_
_entity.id
_entity.type
_entity.pdbx_description
1 polymer ?
#
loop_
_entity_poly.entity_id
_entity_poly.type
_entity_poly.pdbx_seq_one_letter_code
_entity_poly.pdbx_strand_id
1 'polypeptide(L)'
;VFEVAKHIYMGPSAARGEPGSHHGRRGNAQLTGIMTMTPRTIAYAVVQARFIISEASEWTQIENEFNYEQFYWNIVELCEEEDNSIVKFYN
;
A
#
# COMPACT_ATOMS: atom_id res chain seq x y z
N VAL A 1 5.58 3.11 4.46
CA VAL A 1 4.30 2.61 3.90
C VAL A 1 3.37 3.73 3.48
N PHE A 2 2.97 4.65 4.39
CA PHE A 2 2.07 5.77 4.05
C PHE A 2 2.55 6.57 2.85
N GLU A 3 3.80 7.03 2.83
CA GLU A 3 4.34 7.79 1.69
C GLU A 3 4.30 6.99 0.38
N VAL A 4 4.62 5.70 0.39
CA VAL A 4 4.51 4.82 -0.79
C VAL A 4 3.05 4.72 -1.25
N ALA A 5 2.11 4.53 -0.33
CA ALA A 5 0.69 4.50 -0.64
C ALA A 5 0.21 5.85 -1.22
N LYS A 6 0.69 7.00 -0.72
CA LYS A 6 0.39 8.32 -1.31
C LYS A 6 0.84 8.38 -2.77
N HIS A 7 2.05 7.93 -3.06
CA HIS A 7 2.62 7.99 -4.41
C HIS A 7 2.00 6.97 -5.39
N ILE A 8 1.49 5.84 -4.88
CA ILE A 8 0.77 4.84 -5.69
C ILE A 8 -0.66 5.29 -5.97
N TYR A 9 -1.38 5.77 -4.96
CA TYR A 9 -2.84 5.94 -5.02
C TYR A 9 -3.29 7.38 -5.27
N MET A 10 -2.51 8.39 -4.85
CA MET A 10 -2.87 9.79 -5.03
C MET A 10 -2.18 10.42 -6.25
N GLY A 11 -2.80 11.47 -6.79
CA GLY A 11 -2.18 12.27 -7.83
C GLY A 11 -0.96 13.04 -7.29
N PRO A 12 0.01 13.42 -8.15
CA PRO A 12 1.27 14.05 -7.72
C PRO A 12 1.09 15.26 -6.80
N SER A 13 0.11 16.11 -7.14
CA SER A 13 -0.27 17.29 -6.36
C SER A 13 -0.84 16.96 -4.98
N ALA A 14 -1.72 15.94 -4.92
CA ALA A 14 -2.36 15.52 -3.67
C ALA A 14 -1.39 14.78 -2.74
N ALA A 15 -0.42 14.05 -3.29
CA ALA A 15 0.61 13.37 -2.50
C ALA A 15 1.55 14.34 -1.78
N ARG A 16 1.85 15.50 -2.37
CA ARG A 16 2.79 16.51 -1.83
C ARG A 16 2.14 17.57 -0.93
N GLY A 17 0.81 17.70 -0.97
CA GLY A 17 0.07 18.62 -0.11
C GLY A 17 0.29 20.11 -0.43
N GLU A 18 0.71 20.45 -1.64
CA GLU A 18 0.96 21.83 -2.06
C GLU A 18 -0.35 22.62 -2.22
N PRO A 19 -0.57 23.68 -1.42
CA PRO A 19 -1.80 24.48 -1.49
C PRO A 19 -1.99 25.11 -2.88
N GLY A 20 -3.20 24.99 -3.45
CA GLY A 20 -3.55 25.58 -4.75
C GLY A 20 -3.16 24.74 -5.98
N SER A 21 -2.56 23.57 -5.79
CA SER A 21 -2.22 22.67 -6.89
C SER A 21 -3.44 21.86 -7.37
N HIS A 22 -4.30 22.48 -8.18
CA HIS A 22 -5.51 21.85 -8.74
C HIS A 22 -5.35 21.25 -10.15
N HIS A 23 -4.14 21.30 -10.73
CA HIS A 23 -3.88 20.95 -12.13
C HIS A 23 -3.29 19.54 -12.34
N GLY A 24 -3.73 18.56 -11.55
CA GLY A 24 -3.22 17.18 -11.59
C GLY A 24 -4.14 16.19 -12.31
N ARG A 25 -3.55 15.12 -12.87
CA ARG A 25 -4.30 13.93 -13.29
C ARG A 25 -4.97 13.27 -12.08
N ARG A 26 -6.11 12.61 -12.31
CA ARG A 26 -6.78 11.79 -11.30
C ARG A 26 -5.82 10.72 -10.79
N GLY A 27 -5.72 10.56 -9.46
CA GLY A 27 -4.91 9.52 -8.84
C GLY A 27 -5.51 8.14 -9.05
N ASN A 28 -4.71 7.09 -8.89
CA ASN A 28 -5.16 5.71 -9.09
C ASN A 28 -6.36 5.36 -8.18
N ALA A 29 -6.39 5.83 -6.93
CA ALA A 29 -7.53 5.62 -6.05
C ALA A 29 -8.84 6.17 -6.64
N GLN A 30 -8.80 7.34 -7.26
CA GLN A 30 -9.98 7.93 -7.91
C GLN A 30 -10.36 7.17 -9.19
N LEU A 31 -9.38 6.67 -9.94
CA LEU A 31 -9.62 5.89 -11.16
C LEU A 31 -10.21 4.51 -10.87
N THR A 32 -9.80 3.88 -9.78
CA THR A 32 -10.24 2.54 -9.37
C THR A 32 -11.37 2.55 -8.34
N GLY A 33 -11.84 3.73 -7.91
CA GLY A 33 -12.90 3.88 -6.91
C GLY A 33 -12.51 3.47 -5.49
N ILE A 34 -11.21 3.46 -5.16
CA ILE A 34 -10.73 3.18 -3.81
C ILE A 34 -10.93 4.42 -2.94
N MET A 35 -11.86 4.34 -1.99
CA MET A 35 -12.11 5.40 -1.00
C MET A 35 -11.41 5.12 0.33
N THR A 36 -11.17 3.84 0.64
CA THR A 36 -10.52 3.36 1.86
C THR A 36 -9.51 2.28 1.49
N MET A 37 -8.33 2.32 2.10
CA MET A 37 -7.35 1.25 1.92
C MET A 37 -7.84 -0.02 2.62
N THR A 38 -7.95 -1.11 1.86
CA THR A 38 -8.19 -2.46 2.38
C THR A 38 -6.87 -3.09 2.83
N PRO A 39 -6.90 -4.14 3.68
CA PRO A 39 -5.72 -4.95 4.03
C PRO A 39 -4.85 -5.31 2.82
N ARG A 40 -5.49 -5.71 1.72
CA ARG A 40 -4.83 -6.04 0.44
C ARG A 40 -4.09 -4.85 -0.17
N THR A 41 -4.71 -3.67 -0.21
CA THR A 41 -4.05 -2.46 -0.74
C THR A 41 -2.90 -1.96 0.15
N ILE A 42 -2.97 -2.22 1.46
CA ILE A 42 -1.89 -1.96 2.42
C ILE A 42 -0.73 -2.92 2.16
N ALA A 43 -1.01 -4.22 2.10
CA ALA A 43 -0.01 -5.25 1.81
C ALA A 43 0.73 -4.96 0.50
N TYR A 44 0.01 -4.53 -0.54
CA TYR A 44 0.62 -4.10 -1.80
C TYR A 44 1.60 -2.93 -1.60
N ALA A 45 1.21 -1.87 -0.87
CA ALA A 45 2.10 -0.74 -0.61
C ALA A 45 3.33 -1.11 0.23
N VAL A 46 3.20 -2.06 1.15
CA VAL A 46 4.31 -2.61 1.96
C VAL A 46 5.29 -3.39 1.08
N VAL A 47 4.77 -4.27 0.23
CA VAL A 47 5.55 -5.04 -0.75
C VAL A 47 6.34 -4.12 -1.66
N GLN A 48 5.71 -3.07 -2.18
CA GLN A 48 6.40 -2.08 -3.02
C GLN A 48 7.46 -1.29 -2.25
N ALA A 49 7.20 -0.94 -0.99
CA ALA A 49 8.21 -0.30 -0.15
C ALA A 49 9.44 -1.19 0.05
N ARG A 50 9.26 -2.50 0.25
CA ARG A 50 10.36 -3.45 0.36
C ARG A 50 11.15 -3.54 -0.95
N PHE A 51 10.46 -3.68 -2.08
CA PHE A 51 11.10 -3.78 -3.39
C PHE A 51 11.96 -2.54 -3.71
N ILE A 52 11.49 -1.33 -3.39
CA ILE A 52 12.27 -0.10 -3.59
C ILE A 52 13.57 -0.06 -2.77
N ILE A 53 13.58 -0.72 -1.61
CA ILE A 53 14.75 -0.77 -0.71
C ILE A 53 15.68 -1.93 -1.11
N SER A 54 15.19 -2.90 -1.87
CA SER A 54 15.97 -4.08 -2.21
C SER A 54 16.93 -3.81 -3.38
N GLU A 55 17.89 -4.71 -3.58
CA GLU A 55 18.89 -4.59 -4.64
C GLU A 55 18.38 -5.12 -5.99
N ALA A 56 17.16 -5.67 -6.03
CA ALA A 56 16.55 -6.16 -7.25
C ALA A 56 16.38 -5.04 -8.28
N SER A 57 16.97 -5.26 -9.46
CA SER A 57 16.82 -4.36 -10.61
C SER A 57 15.47 -4.50 -11.31
N GLU A 58 14.79 -5.64 -11.11
CA GLU A 58 13.51 -5.97 -11.73
C GLU A 58 12.62 -6.75 -10.76
N TRP A 59 11.31 -6.67 -10.99
CA TRP A 59 10.34 -7.36 -10.16
C TRP A 59 10.48 -8.88 -10.32
N THR A 60 10.64 -9.57 -9.20
CA THR A 60 10.61 -11.04 -9.11
C THR A 60 9.74 -11.46 -7.92
N GLN A 61 9.09 -12.62 -8.02
CA GLN A 61 8.33 -13.19 -6.91
C GLN A 61 9.23 -13.67 -5.78
N ILE A 62 10.42 -14.17 -6.12
CA ILE A 62 11.43 -14.63 -5.18
C ILE A 62 12.72 -13.87 -5.45
N GLU A 63 13.16 -13.10 -4.47
CA GLU A 63 14.44 -12.39 -4.49
C GLU A 63 15.38 -13.05 -3.48
N ASN A 64 16.42 -13.71 -3.97
CA ASN A 64 17.30 -14.56 -3.17
C ASN A 64 16.49 -15.61 -2.39
N GLU A 65 16.31 -15.42 -1.07
CA GLU A 65 15.52 -16.30 -0.20
C GLU A 65 14.19 -15.66 0.24
N PHE A 66 13.88 -14.45 -0.22
CA PHE A 66 12.68 -13.72 0.17
C PHE A 66 11.55 -13.91 -0.84
N ASN A 67 10.42 -14.43 -0.37
CA ASN A 67 9.22 -14.62 -1.18
C ASN A 67 8.24 -13.44 -0.95
N TYR A 68 8.05 -12.62 -1.99
CA TYR A 68 7.14 -11.46 -1.93
C TYR A 68 5.66 -11.85 -1.87
N GLU A 69 5.27 -12.98 -2.45
CA GLU A 69 3.90 -13.48 -2.38
C GLU A 69 3.56 -13.91 -0.95
N GLN A 70 4.44 -14.71 -0.34
CA GLN A 70 4.26 -15.12 1.06
C GLN A 70 4.24 -13.89 1.98
N PHE A 71 5.16 -12.94 1.76
CA PHE A 71 5.18 -11.70 2.52
C PHE A 71 3.89 -10.89 2.36
N TYR A 72 3.33 -10.80 1.15
CA TYR A 72 2.05 -10.14 0.92
C TYR A 72 0.93 -10.75 1.76
N TRP A 73 0.76 -12.08 1.72
CA TRP A 73 -0.30 -12.75 2.46
C TRP A 73 -0.14 -12.64 3.97
N ASN A 74 1.09 -12.74 4.48
CA ASN A 74 1.36 -12.52 5.90
C ASN A 74 0.92 -11.12 6.37
N ILE A 75 1.10 -10.08 5.54
CA ILE A 75 0.65 -8.72 5.88
C ILE A 75 -0.88 -8.61 5.81
N VAL A 76 -1.51 -9.25 4.82
CA VAL A 76 -2.99 -9.28 4.75
C VAL A 76 -3.57 -9.92 6.00
N GLU A 77 -3.06 -11.09 6.40
CA GLU A 77 -3.49 -11.80 7.61
C GLU A 77 -3.31 -10.93 8.86
N LEU A 78 -2.14 -10.30 9.03
CA LEU A 78 -1.87 -9.39 10.14
C LEU A 78 -2.88 -8.24 10.22
N CYS A 79 -3.21 -7.63 9.08
CA CYS A 79 -4.19 -6.54 9.02
C CYS A 79 -5.63 -7.01 9.30
N GLU A 80 -5.99 -8.23 8.89
CA GLU A 80 -7.32 -8.81 9.14
C GLU A 80 -7.47 -9.29 10.59
N GLU A 81 -6.40 -9.72 11.24
CA GLU A 81 -6.38 -10.05 12.68
C GLU A 81 -6.57 -8.81 13.56
N GLU A 82 -5.94 -7.69 13.22
CA GLU A 82 -6.10 -6.42 13.97
C GLU A 82 -7.53 -5.88 13.88
N ASP A 83 -8.20 -5.97 12.72
CA ASP A 83 -9.60 -5.55 12.57
C ASP A 83 -10.54 -6.36 13.48
N ASN A 84 -10.28 -7.67 13.61
CA ASN A 84 -11.01 -8.56 14.52
C ASN A 84 -10.71 -8.29 16.01
N SER A 85 -9.56 -7.69 16.35
CA SER A 85 -9.21 -7.36 17.73
C SER A 85 -10.00 -6.16 18.28
N ILE A 86 -10.40 -5.22 17.40
CA ILE A 86 -11.23 -4.06 17.75
C ILE A 86 -12.65 -4.52 18.15
N VAL A 87 -13.17 -5.57 17.51
CA VAL A 87 -14.49 -6.13 17.81
C VAL A 87 -14.52 -6.85 19.16
N LYS A 88 -13.38 -7.35 19.66
CA LYS A 88 -13.32 -8.11 20.93
C LYS A 88 -13.21 -7.27 22.19
N PHE A 89 -12.97 -5.97 22.10
CA PHE A 89 -12.98 -5.07 23.26
C PHE A 89 -14.39 -4.63 23.68
N TYR A 90 -15.40 -4.91 22.86
CA TYR A 90 -16.80 -4.65 23.16
C TYR A 90 -17.63 -5.94 23.07
N ASN A 91 -17.44 -6.83 24.05
CA ASN A 91 -18.42 -7.83 24.47
C ASN A 91 -18.21 -8.16 25.94
#